data_AF-A0A843HVR7-F1
#
_entry.id   AF-A0A843HVR7-F1
#
_cell.length_a   1.000
_cell.length_b   1.000
_cell.length_c   1.000
_cell.angle_alpha   90.00
_cell.angle_beta   90.00
_cell.angle_gamma   90.00
#
_symmetry.space_group_name_H-M   'P 1'
#
loop_
_entity.id
_entity.type
_entity.pdbx_description
1 polymer ?
#
loop_
_entity_poly.entity_id
_entity_poly.type
_entity_poly.pdbx_seq_one_letter_code
_entity_poly.pdbx_strand_id
1 'polypeptide(L)'
;MNRRILAGVLLGLASAGAAVVAGFLPIAPLVSDEPLPAAYPLVVKNGVLTPSPHAIWPYFWNVTVLLVVMFFAAFVASFFVKTTAVMRAFFATISSAIALFHYLNLFSMTNSVSIYPLVYTISINIQSLIIKQYYLDIGQLFIIYSIYNILMLFKK
;
A
#
# COMPACT_ATOMS: atom_id res chain seq x y z
N MET A 1 23.06 -8.69 -14.22
CA MET A 1 22.20 -7.51 -14.01
C MET A 1 23.06 -6.25 -13.97
N ASN A 2 22.67 -5.16 -14.64
CA ASN A 2 23.42 -3.89 -14.62
C ASN A 2 23.53 -3.37 -13.17
N ARG A 3 24.73 -2.99 -12.72
CA ARG A 3 25.01 -2.50 -11.35
C ARG A 3 24.07 -1.36 -10.93
N ARG A 4 23.70 -0.47 -11.87
CA ARG A 4 22.77 0.64 -11.62
C ARG A 4 21.34 0.18 -11.35
N ILE A 5 20.88 -0.85 -12.07
CA ILE A 5 19.56 -1.44 -11.86
C ILE A 5 19.53 -2.14 -10.50
N LEU A 6 20.56 -2.93 -10.19
CA LEU A 6 20.69 -3.59 -8.89
C LEU A 6 20.65 -2.58 -7.73
N ALA A 7 21.39 -1.48 -7.83
CA ALA A 7 21.38 -0.44 -6.81
C ALA A 7 19.97 0.13 -6.57
N GLY A 8 19.22 0.42 -7.63
CA GLY A 8 17.85 0.92 -7.51
C GLY A 8 16.90 -0.08 -6.87
N VAL A 9 17.00 -1.36 -7.27
CA VAL A 9 16.22 -2.44 -6.65
C VAL A 9 16.53 -2.57 -5.16
N LEU A 10 17.81 -2.59 -4.79
CA LEU A 10 18.24 -2.71 -3.38
C LEU A 10 17.75 -1.52 -2.54
N LEU A 11 17.82 -0.30 -3.07
CA LEU A 11 17.27 0.88 -2.39
C LEU A 11 15.75 0.78 -2.19
N GLY A 12 15.03 0.29 -3.21
CA GLY A 12 13.58 0.09 -3.12
C GLY A 12 13.23 -0.97 -2.07
N LEU A 13 13.95 -2.09 -2.05
CA LEU A 13 13.78 -3.15 -1.05
C LEU A 13 14.14 -2.68 0.36
N ALA A 14 15.22 -1.92 0.53
CA ALA A 14 15.61 -1.36 1.82
C ALA A 14 14.54 -0.39 2.35
N SER A 15 14.00 0.47 1.49
CA SER A 15 12.91 1.40 1.84
C SER A 15 11.64 0.63 2.23
N ALA A 16 11.31 -0.44 1.50
CA ALA A 16 10.18 -1.29 1.84
C ALA A 16 10.37 -2.04 3.15
N GLY A 17 11.58 -2.56 3.41
CA GLY A 17 11.92 -3.19 4.68
C GLY A 17 11.79 -2.22 5.85
N ALA A 18 12.29 -0.98 5.70
CA ALA A 18 12.13 0.06 6.71
C ALA A 18 10.65 0.40 6.96
N ALA A 19 9.84 0.49 5.90
CA ALA A 19 8.39 0.70 6.02
C ALA A 19 7.71 -0.43 6.80
N VAL A 20 8.07 -1.69 6.52
CA VAL A 20 7.53 -2.87 7.20
C VAL A 20 7.89 -2.83 8.68
N VAL A 21 9.15 -2.61 9.02
CA VAL A 21 9.57 -2.52 10.43
C VAL A 21 8.79 -1.41 11.13
N ALA A 22 8.73 -0.21 10.56
CA ALA A 22 8.05 0.94 11.17
C ALA A 22 6.52 0.75 11.26
N GLY A 23 5.87 0.19 10.24
CA GLY A 23 4.41 0.01 10.20
C GLY A 23 3.89 -1.04 11.19
N PHE A 24 4.76 -1.96 11.63
CA PHE A 24 4.47 -2.98 12.64
C PHE A 24 4.86 -2.58 14.06
N LEU A 25 5.48 -1.41 14.25
CA LEU A 25 5.71 -0.88 15.60
C LEU A 25 4.39 -0.39 16.20
N PRO A 26 4.20 -0.53 17.52
CA PRO A 26 3.06 0.06 18.21
C PRO A 26 3.25 1.58 18.27
N ILE A 27 2.73 2.28 17.27
CA ILE A 27 2.81 3.76 17.17
C ILE A 27 1.65 4.44 17.91
N ALA A 28 0.54 3.74 18.16
CA ALA A 28 -0.62 4.30 18.87
C ALA A 28 -0.28 4.92 20.25
N PRO A 29 0.62 4.33 21.08
CA PRO A 29 1.08 4.94 22.33
C PRO A 29 1.94 6.20 22.16
N LEU A 30 2.40 6.51 20.95
CA LEU A 30 3.28 7.66 20.67
C LEU A 30 2.51 8.86 20.07
N VAL A 31 1.25 8.68 19.68
CA VAL A 31 0.46 9.68 18.94
C VAL A 31 -0.66 10.28 19.80
N SER A 32 -1.01 9.65 20.92
CA SER A 32 -2.07 10.09 21.82
C SER A 32 -1.65 9.90 23.28
N ASP A 33 -1.70 10.98 24.06
CA ASP A 33 -1.53 10.94 25.52
C ASP A 33 -2.78 10.36 26.22
N GLU A 34 -3.91 10.28 25.51
CA GLU A 34 -5.12 9.65 26.03
C GLU A 34 -5.09 8.14 25.79
N PRO A 35 -5.43 7.32 26.81
CA PRO A 35 -5.65 5.90 26.63
C PRO A 35 -6.84 5.71 25.71
N LEU A 36 -6.57 5.60 24.41
CA LEU A 36 -7.57 5.20 23.44
C LEU A 36 -8.11 3.84 23.90
N PRO A 37 -9.42 3.71 24.18
CA PRO A 37 -9.98 2.40 24.46
C PRO A 37 -9.60 1.52 23.28
N ALA A 38 -9.01 0.34 23.56
CA ALA A 38 -8.60 -0.62 22.55
C ALA A 38 -9.84 -1.19 21.84
N ALA A 39 -10.50 -0.36 21.03
CA ALA A 39 -11.55 -0.79 20.14
C ALA A 39 -10.87 -1.74 19.15
N TYR A 40 -11.27 -3.00 19.19
CA TYR A 40 -10.75 -3.99 18.25
C TYR A 40 -10.98 -3.48 16.82
N PRO A 41 -9.98 -3.55 15.94
CA PRO A 41 -10.17 -3.14 14.56
C PRO A 41 -11.33 -3.89 13.93
N LEU A 42 -12.13 -3.19 13.14
CA LEU A 42 -13.28 -3.78 12.44
C LEU A 42 -12.82 -4.47 11.16
N VAL A 43 -13.48 -5.57 10.81
CA VAL A 43 -13.36 -6.26 9.52
C VAL A 43 -14.74 -6.47 8.90
N VAL A 44 -14.80 -6.60 7.58
CA VAL A 44 -16.05 -6.89 6.86
C VAL A 44 -16.08 -8.38 6.49
N LYS A 45 -16.95 -9.15 7.15
CA LYS A 45 -17.15 -10.58 6.88
C LYS A 45 -18.54 -10.80 6.30
N ASN A 46 -18.61 -11.27 5.05
CA ASN A 46 -19.87 -11.51 4.34
C ASN A 46 -20.80 -10.28 4.37
N GLY A 47 -20.22 -9.10 4.23
CA GLY A 47 -20.89 -7.80 4.31
C GLY A 47 -21.11 -7.26 5.73
N VAL A 48 -20.85 -8.03 6.79
CA VAL A 48 -21.12 -7.58 8.16
C VAL A 48 -19.87 -7.02 8.82
N LEU A 49 -19.97 -5.82 9.40
CA LEU A 49 -18.92 -5.22 10.22
C LEU A 49 -18.78 -5.99 11.53
N THR A 50 -17.61 -6.57 11.76
CA THR A 50 -17.33 -7.43 12.92
C THR A 50 -16.04 -6.97 13.60
N PRO A 51 -16.01 -6.78 14.94
CA PRO A 51 -14.76 -6.58 15.67
C PRO A 51 -13.83 -7.79 15.53
N SER A 52 -12.53 -7.55 15.32
CA SER A 52 -11.54 -8.60 15.18
C SER A 52 -10.26 -8.27 15.96
N PRO A 53 -10.02 -8.90 17.14
CA PRO A 53 -8.85 -8.63 17.98
C PRO A 53 -7.51 -8.99 17.31
N HIS A 54 -7.55 -9.87 16.30
CA HIS A 54 -6.38 -10.32 15.54
C HIS A 54 -6.34 -9.74 14.13
N ALA A 55 -7.04 -8.63 13.88
CA ALA A 55 -7.01 -7.96 12.58
C ALA A 55 -5.61 -7.40 12.29
N ILE A 56 -5.00 -7.89 11.20
CA ILE A 56 -3.67 -7.49 10.76
C ILE A 56 -3.68 -6.34 9.73
N TRP A 57 -4.84 -6.05 9.15
CA TRP A 57 -5.01 -5.02 8.12
C TRP A 57 -4.49 -3.63 8.54
N PRO A 58 -4.62 -3.17 9.81
CA PRO A 58 -4.11 -1.85 10.20
C PRO A 58 -2.60 -1.73 10.05
N TYR A 59 -1.86 -2.81 10.28
CA TYR A 59 -0.41 -2.83 10.09
C TYR A 59 -0.05 -2.73 8.60
N PHE A 60 -0.72 -3.49 7.74
CA PHE A 60 -0.53 -3.37 6.29
C PHE A 60 -0.93 -1.99 5.75
N TRP A 61 -1.98 -1.38 6.32
CA TRP A 61 -2.36 -0.01 6.02
C TRP A 61 -1.24 0.96 6.40
N ASN A 62 -0.68 0.87 7.61
CA ASN A 62 0.44 1.71 8.05
C ASN A 62 1.65 1.58 7.12
N VAL A 63 2.03 0.34 6.76
CA VAL A 63 3.11 0.08 5.79
C VAL A 63 2.81 0.73 4.45
N THR A 64 1.57 0.59 3.94
CA THR A 64 1.14 1.21 2.67
C THR A 64 1.29 2.73 2.73
N VAL A 65 0.82 3.37 3.80
CA VAL A 65 0.91 4.82 3.98
C VAL A 65 2.37 5.28 4.00
N LEU A 66 3.23 4.62 4.77
CA LEU A 66 4.66 4.95 4.84
C LEU A 66 5.35 4.83 3.47
N LEU A 67 5.07 3.74 2.75
CA LEU A 67 5.59 3.54 1.40
C LEU A 67 5.11 4.62 0.42
N VAL A 68 3.83 5.00 0.48
CA VAL A 68 3.26 6.08 -0.35
C VAL A 68 3.94 7.41 -0.04
N VAL A 69 4.15 7.74 1.24
CA VAL A 69 4.86 8.96 1.64
C VAL A 69 6.29 8.98 1.11
N MET A 70 7.04 7.88 1.29
CA MET A 70 8.41 7.76 0.76
C MET A 70 8.44 7.84 -0.77
N PHE A 71 7.49 7.21 -1.44
CA PHE A 71 7.34 7.30 -2.88
C PHE A 71 7.11 8.75 -3.33
N PHE A 72 6.17 9.47 -2.71
CA PHE A 72 5.89 10.86 -3.06
C PHE A 72 7.10 11.77 -2.82
N ALA A 73 7.81 11.59 -1.71
CA ALA A 73 9.04 12.33 -1.44
C ALA A 73 10.09 12.11 -2.54
N ALA A 74 10.32 10.85 -2.93
CA ALA A 74 11.25 10.52 -4.01
C ALA A 74 10.76 11.00 -5.38
N PHE A 75 9.45 10.93 -5.64
CA PHE A 75 8.83 11.37 -6.88
C PHE A 75 8.97 12.89 -7.06
N VAL A 76 8.68 13.68 -6.03
CA VAL A 76 8.88 15.14 -6.06
C VAL A 76 10.36 15.47 -6.26
N ALA A 77 11.27 14.80 -5.54
CA ALA A 77 12.72 15.00 -5.71
C ALA A 77 13.18 14.68 -7.15
N SER A 78 12.51 13.74 -7.83
CA SER A 78 12.86 13.35 -9.20
C SER A 78 12.62 14.43 -10.24
N PHE A 79 11.76 15.42 -9.97
CA PHE A 79 11.51 16.52 -10.91
C PHE A 79 12.71 17.44 -11.10
N PHE A 80 13.65 17.45 -10.15
CA PHE A 80 14.83 18.31 -10.17
C PHE A 80 16.06 17.64 -10.80
N VAL A 81 15.95 16.39 -11.24
CA VAL A 81 17.08 15.62 -11.77
C VAL A 81 16.69 14.76 -12.97
N LYS A 82 17.65 14.46 -13.84
CA LYS A 82 17.42 13.54 -14.96
C LYS A 82 17.14 12.13 -14.44
N THR A 83 16.01 11.53 -14.82
CA THR A 83 15.65 10.18 -14.41
C THR A 83 16.69 9.15 -14.88
N THR A 84 17.35 8.49 -13.93
CA THR A 84 18.38 7.48 -14.20
C THR A 84 17.83 6.05 -14.13
N ALA A 85 18.61 5.08 -14.60
CA ALA A 85 18.27 3.66 -14.44
C ALA A 85 18.12 3.24 -12.97
N VAL A 86 18.88 3.86 -12.05
CA VAL A 86 18.75 3.62 -10.61
C VAL A 86 17.36 4.05 -10.13
N MET A 87 16.94 5.27 -10.52
CA MET A 87 15.65 5.83 -10.11
C MET A 87 14.48 5.02 -10.68
N ARG A 88 14.54 4.61 -11.95
CA ARG A 88 13.47 3.78 -12.55
C ARG A 88 13.35 2.44 -11.85
N ALA A 89 14.48 1.78 -11.55
CA ALA A 89 14.47 0.52 -10.82
C ALA A 89 13.91 0.71 -9.40
N PHE A 90 14.31 1.77 -8.70
CA PHE A 90 13.75 2.14 -7.40
C PHE A 90 12.23 2.34 -7.47
N PHE A 91 11.74 3.17 -8.40
CA PHE A 91 10.31 3.44 -8.56
C PHE A 91 9.51 2.19 -8.91
N ALA A 92 10.04 1.31 -9.77
CA ALA A 92 9.41 0.02 -10.04
C ALA A 92 9.28 -0.82 -8.77
N THR A 93 10.36 -0.96 -8.00
CA THR A 93 10.35 -1.76 -6.77
C THR A 93 9.41 -1.20 -5.70
N ILE A 94 9.50 0.09 -5.40
CA ILE A 94 8.67 0.69 -4.35
C ILE A 94 7.19 0.72 -4.74
N SER A 95 6.85 0.96 -6.02
CA SER A 95 5.45 0.91 -6.48
C SER A 95 4.88 -0.50 -6.43
N SER A 96 5.67 -1.52 -6.78
CA SER A 96 5.26 -2.92 -6.58
C SER A 96 5.04 -3.24 -5.10
N ALA A 97 5.88 -2.73 -4.20
CA ALA A 97 5.70 -2.90 -2.76
C ALA A 97 4.41 -2.22 -2.26
N ILE A 98 4.12 -0.98 -2.70
CA ILE A 98 2.87 -0.28 -2.37
C ILE A 98 1.67 -1.09 -2.81
N ALA A 99 1.66 -1.58 -4.05
CA ALA A 99 0.56 -2.39 -4.56
C ALA A 99 0.37 -3.68 -3.75
N LEU A 100 1.46 -4.38 -3.43
CA LEU A 100 1.42 -5.58 -2.60
C LEU A 100 0.77 -5.32 -1.24
N PHE A 101 1.26 -4.31 -0.51
CA PHE A 101 0.72 -4.00 0.82
C PHE A 101 -0.69 -3.42 0.77
N HIS A 102 -1.05 -2.68 -0.29
CA HIS A 102 -2.42 -2.23 -0.52
C HIS A 102 -3.39 -3.41 -0.63
N TYR A 103 -3.05 -4.44 -1.40
CA TYR A 103 -3.89 -5.63 -1.53
C TYR A 103 -3.87 -6.53 -0.30
N LEU A 104 -2.72 -6.66 0.39
CA LEU A 104 -2.67 -7.37 1.67
C LEU A 104 -3.58 -6.71 2.71
N ASN A 105 -3.57 -5.38 2.79
CA ASN A 105 -4.51 -4.61 3.59
C ASN A 105 -5.97 -4.90 3.18
N LEU A 106 -6.31 -4.72 1.91
CA LEU A 106 -7.68 -4.89 1.41
C LEU A 106 -8.23 -6.30 1.71
N PHE A 107 -7.47 -7.35 1.37
CA PHE A 107 -7.92 -8.72 1.55
C PHE A 107 -7.90 -9.21 2.99
N SER A 108 -7.12 -8.57 3.87
CA SER A 108 -7.18 -8.86 5.32
C SER A 108 -8.29 -8.07 6.03
N MET A 109 -8.74 -6.96 5.46
CA MET A 109 -9.84 -6.15 5.99
C MET A 109 -11.22 -6.72 5.61
N THR A 110 -11.36 -7.26 4.39
CA THR A 110 -12.67 -7.68 3.86
C THR A 110 -12.60 -8.90 2.94
N ASN A 111 -13.58 -9.79 3.06
CA ASN A 111 -13.83 -10.87 2.09
C ASN A 111 -14.99 -10.53 1.12
N SER A 112 -15.57 -9.34 1.24
CA SER A 112 -16.77 -8.90 0.50
C SER A 112 -16.41 -7.85 -0.54
N VAL A 113 -15.33 -8.12 -1.28
CA VAL A 113 -14.73 -7.19 -2.24
C VAL A 113 -14.93 -7.68 -3.67
N SER A 114 -15.16 -6.75 -4.60
CA SER A 114 -15.11 -7.01 -6.04
C SER A 114 -14.17 -6.02 -6.69
N ILE A 115 -13.20 -6.52 -7.47
CA ILE A 115 -12.15 -5.72 -8.10
C ILE A 115 -12.48 -5.54 -9.58
N TYR A 116 -12.50 -4.29 -10.03
CA TYR A 116 -12.68 -3.88 -11.41
C TYR A 116 -11.45 -3.07 -11.85
N PRO A 117 -11.29 -2.78 -13.16
CA PRO A 117 -10.27 -1.84 -13.60
C PRO A 117 -10.43 -0.47 -12.92
N LEU A 118 -9.38 -0.03 -12.23
CA LEU A 118 -9.24 1.23 -11.49
C LEU A 118 -10.18 1.43 -10.29
N VAL A 119 -11.13 0.54 -10.04
CA VAL A 119 -12.13 0.69 -8.99
C VAL A 119 -12.35 -0.65 -8.31
N TYR A 120 -12.50 -0.65 -6.99
CA TYR A 120 -13.02 -1.81 -6.27
C TYR A 120 -14.25 -1.41 -5.47
N THR A 121 -15.09 -2.40 -5.19
CA THR A 121 -16.27 -2.22 -4.34
C THR A 121 -16.19 -3.10 -3.11
N ILE A 122 -16.66 -2.57 -1.98
CA ILE A 122 -16.87 -3.34 -0.76
C ILE A 122 -18.37 -3.35 -0.49
N SER A 123 -18.95 -4.55 -0.42
CA SER A 123 -20.36 -4.71 -0.07
C SER A 123 -20.50 -4.79 1.44
N ILE A 124 -21.37 -3.97 2.01
CA ILE A 124 -21.71 -3.94 3.44
C ILE A 124 -23.22 -4.15 3.58
N ASN A 125 -23.60 -5.10 4.44
CA ASN A 125 -24.98 -5.36 4.82
C ASN A 125 -25.30 -4.62 6.12
N ILE A 126 -26.18 -3.63 6.04
CA ILE A 126 -26.67 -2.86 7.19
C ILE A 126 -28.17 -3.09 7.26
N GLN A 127 -28.65 -3.78 8.30
CA GLN A 127 -30.09 -3.99 8.54
C GLN A 127 -30.84 -4.57 7.32
N SER A 128 -30.28 -5.59 6.68
CA SER A 128 -30.82 -6.25 5.47
C SER A 128 -30.76 -5.41 4.18
N LEU A 129 -30.12 -4.24 4.21
CA LEU A 129 -29.81 -3.44 3.03
C LEU A 129 -28.35 -3.66 2.62
N ILE A 130 -28.12 -4.05 1.36
CA ILE A 130 -26.78 -4.18 0.78
C ILE A 130 -26.36 -2.83 0.22
N ILE A 131 -25.37 -2.20 0.85
CA ILE A 131 -24.72 -0.98 0.40
C ILE A 131 -23.40 -1.34 -0.28
N LYS A 132 -23.18 -0.83 -1.50
CA LYS A 132 -21.90 -0.96 -2.20
C LYS A 132 -21.11 0.33 -2.05
N GLN A 133 -19.98 0.26 -1.35
CA GLN A 133 -19.02 1.36 -1.28
C GLN A 133 -18.04 1.25 -2.44
N TYR A 134 -17.79 2.36 -3.11
CA TYR A 134 -16.91 2.44 -4.28
C TYR A 134 -15.61 3.14 -3.90
N TYR A 135 -14.49 2.57 -4.31
CA TYR A 135 -13.16 3.08 -4.01
C TYR A 135 -12.30 3.07 -5.26
N LEU A 136 -11.45 4.08 -5.39
CA LEU A 136 -10.39 4.08 -6.39
C LEU A 136 -9.34 3.02 -6.01
N ASP A 137 -9.01 2.14 -6.96
CA ASP A 137 -7.95 1.15 -6.79
C ASP A 137 -6.58 1.80 -7.04
N ILE A 138 -6.03 2.41 -5.99
CA ILE A 138 -4.68 2.97 -6.03
C ILE A 138 -3.61 1.89 -6.26
N GLY A 139 -3.87 0.64 -5.87
CA GLY A 139 -2.97 -0.49 -6.11
C GLY A 139 -2.71 -0.70 -7.60
N GLN A 140 -3.75 -0.63 -8.42
CA GLN A 140 -3.61 -0.71 -9.88
C GLN A 140 -2.80 0.44 -10.46
N LEU A 141 -2.96 1.66 -9.94
CA LEU A 141 -2.15 2.81 -10.39
C LEU A 141 -0.65 2.57 -10.14
N PHE A 142 -0.30 2.01 -8.98
CA PHE A 142 1.08 1.67 -8.67
C PHE A 142 1.60 0.47 -9.47
N ILE A 143 0.76 -0.52 -9.80
CA ILE A 143 1.12 -1.60 -10.73
C ILE A 143 1.46 -1.02 -12.11
N ILE A 144 0.59 -0.16 -12.65
CA ILE A 144 0.80 0.47 -13.96
C ILE A 144 2.10 1.28 -13.94
N TYR A 145 2.33 2.07 -12.88
CA TYR A 145 3.55 2.87 -12.75
C TYR A 145 4.82 2.01 -12.61
N SER A 146 4.72 0.88 -11.92
CA SER A 146 5.82 -0.10 -11.83
C SER A 146 6.16 -0.67 -13.21
N ILE A 147 5.15 -1.15 -13.95
CA ILE A 147 5.30 -1.68 -15.31
C ILE A 147 5.92 -0.62 -16.23
N TYR A 148 5.43 0.63 -16.18
CA TYR A 148 5.98 1.74 -16.95
C TYR A 148 7.48 1.92 -16.69
N ASN A 149 7.91 1.93 -15.43
CA ASN A 149 9.33 2.09 -15.09
C ASN A 149 10.18 0.91 -15.54
N ILE A 150 9.65 -0.31 -15.45
CA ILE A 150 10.30 -1.52 -15.98
C ILE A 150 10.48 -1.41 -17.50
N LEU A 151 9.43 -1.08 -18.25
CA LEU A 151 9.51 -0.92 -19.71
C LEU A 151 10.53 0.14 -20.12
N MET A 152 10.56 1.26 -19.40
CA MET A 152 11.51 2.34 -19.65
C MET A 152 12.96 2.00 -19.30
N LEU A 153 13.23 0.95 -18.52
CA LEU A 153 14.58 0.44 -18.30
C LEU A 153 15.11 -0.36 -19.49
N PHE A 154 14.22 -0.97 -20.27
CA PHE A 154 14.56 -1.80 -21.43
C PHE A 154 14.43 -1.08 -22.77
N LYS A 155 13.81 0.10 -22.79
CA LYS A 155 13.73 0.94 -23.99
C LYS A 155 15.13 1.44 -24.35
N LYS A 156 15.63 1.01 -25.51
CA LYS A 156 16.90 1.44 -26.10
C LYS A 156 16.83 2.89 -26.57
#